data_AF-E1NUA5-F1
#
_entry.id   AF-E1NUA5-F1
#
_cell.length_a   1.000
_cell.length_b   1.000
_cell.length_c   1.000
_cell.angle_alpha   90.00
_cell.angle_beta   90.00
_cell.angle_gamma   90.00
#
_symmetry.space_group_name_H-M   'P 1'
#
loop_
_entity.id
_entity.type
_entity.pdbx_description
1 polymer ?
#
loop_
_entity_poly.entity_id
_entity_poly.type
_entity_poly.pdbx_seq_one_letter_code
_entity_poly.pdbx_strand_id
1 'polypeptide(L)'
;MEEEGYVLQISNINDPLTTNINWLMVNSVSEISLLYSYFTKKLFISATMSQNNNFDYIKQELFLANDTNSYLAKNTFDFSKRLNIIGLKDSQVASDPNSAEFTDFIAKFIMHSVQNMDHVLVLFTNLDTIKEVFLQIQTANELKDFEILAQGLTGSNERLAKRFSIAKRSILLGANSFWEGIDFKNCNINLVIVTKLPFESPDQADIKLREQKLRNIMTPSQI
;
A
#
# COMPACT_ATOMS: atom_id res chain seq x y z
N MET A 1 -9.54 8.47 29.69
CA MET A 1 -9.64 7.10 29.14
C MET A 1 -9.10 7.15 27.73
N GLU A 2 -7.91 6.71 27.39
CA GLU A 2 -6.71 6.23 28.07
C GLU A 2 -5.66 6.41 26.96
N GLU A 3 -4.59 7.16 27.20
CA GLU A 3 -3.62 7.53 26.14
C GLU A 3 -2.85 6.31 25.60
N GLU A 4 -2.84 5.25 26.40
CA GLU A 4 -2.35 3.91 26.12
C GLU A 4 -3.43 2.91 26.52
N GLY A 5 -3.63 1.86 25.72
CA GLY A 5 -4.60 0.83 26.06
C GLY A 5 -4.40 -0.46 25.27
N TYR A 6 -5.17 -1.48 25.64
CA TYR A 6 -5.23 -2.73 24.90
C TYR A 6 -6.46 -2.74 24.00
N VAL A 7 -6.26 -3.03 22.71
CA VAL A 7 -7.34 -3.36 21.78
C VAL A 7 -7.54 -4.87 21.83
N LEU A 8 -8.69 -5.29 22.36
CA LEU A 8 -9.15 -6.67 22.27
C LEU A 8 -9.82 -6.88 20.91
N GLN A 9 -9.24 -7.72 20.07
CA GLN A 9 -9.78 -8.08 18.77
C GLN A 9 -10.26 -9.53 18.79
N ILE A 10 -11.54 -9.74 18.54
CA ILE A 10 -12.16 -11.08 18.46
C ILE A 10 -12.60 -11.31 17.03
N SER A 11 -11.93 -12.23 16.33
CA SER A 11 -12.25 -12.48 14.90
C SER A 11 -13.48 -13.37 14.73
N ASN A 12 -13.75 -14.24 15.70
CA ASN A 12 -14.96 -15.07 15.75
C ASN A 12 -15.45 -15.18 17.20
N ILE A 13 -16.64 -14.63 17.48
CA ILE A 13 -17.20 -14.60 18.85
C ILE A 13 -17.50 -15.99 19.42
N ASN A 14 -17.62 -17.00 18.54
CA ASN A 14 -17.90 -18.38 18.91
C ASN A 14 -16.62 -19.22 19.08
N ASP A 15 -15.45 -18.66 18.78
CA ASP A 15 -14.16 -19.33 18.94
C ASP A 15 -13.21 -18.47 19.80
N PRO A 16 -13.06 -18.79 21.10
CA PRO A 16 -12.23 -18.01 22.01
C PRO A 16 -10.75 -17.98 21.61
N LEU A 17 -10.27 -18.93 20.79
CA LEU A 17 -8.89 -18.93 20.27
C LEU A 17 -8.63 -17.85 19.22
N THR A 18 -9.67 -17.18 18.75
CA THR A 18 -9.55 -16.06 17.80
C THR A 18 -9.41 -14.70 18.47
N THR A 19 -9.23 -14.70 19.80
CA THR A 19 -9.06 -13.50 20.62
C THR A 19 -7.60 -13.06 20.64
N ASN A 20 -7.34 -11.85 20.17
CA ASN A 20 -6.03 -11.21 20.19
C ASN A 20 -6.07 -9.95 21.06
N ILE A 21 -5.03 -9.74 21.86
CA ILE A 21 -4.84 -8.53 22.65
C ILE A 21 -3.66 -7.77 22.04
N ASN A 22 -3.94 -6.61 21.46
CA ASN A 22 -2.93 -5.75 20.87
C ASN A 22 -2.72 -4.53 21.76
N TRP A 23 -1.47 -4.21 22.09
CA TRP A 23 -1.15 -2.94 22.75
C TRP A 23 -1.17 -1.82 21.71
N LEU A 24 -1.89 -0.73 22.00
CA LEU A 24 -2.01 0.43 21.12
C LEU A 24 -1.79 1.72 21.92
N MET A 25 -0.80 2.49 21.51
CA MET A 25 -0.57 3.85 22.01
C MET A 25 -1.30 4.83 21.09
N VAL A 26 -2.35 5.45 21.62
CA VAL A 26 -3.24 6.31 20.84
C VAL A 26 -2.82 7.78 20.93
N ASN A 27 -1.98 8.12 21.91
CA ASN A 27 -1.28 9.41 21.99
C ASN A 27 0.18 9.12 22.38
N SER A 28 1.13 9.47 21.51
CA SER A 28 2.56 9.21 21.70
C SER A 28 3.38 10.48 21.97
N VAL A 29 2.71 11.60 22.28
CA VAL A 29 3.35 12.91 22.46
C VAL A 29 4.41 12.87 23.57
N SER A 30 4.10 12.26 24.71
CA SER A 30 5.00 12.20 25.87
C SER A 30 6.27 11.41 25.57
N GLU A 31 6.11 10.25 24.93
CA GLU A 31 7.18 9.30 24.63
C GLU A 31 8.08 9.87 23.53
N ILE A 32 7.48 10.47 22.50
CA ILE A 32 8.23 11.14 21.43
C ILE A 32 8.96 12.36 21.98
N SER A 33 8.32 13.15 22.86
CA SER A 33 8.98 14.29 23.51
C SER A 33 10.16 13.86 24.38
N LEU A 34 10.00 12.78 25.14
CA LEU A 34 11.09 12.19 25.92
C LEU A 34 12.21 11.69 25.02
N LEU A 35 11.88 10.96 23.94
CA LEU A 35 12.85 10.50 22.95
C LEU A 35 13.64 11.68 22.38
N TYR A 36 12.94 12.74 21.99
CA TYR A 36 13.55 13.96 21.44
C TYR A 36 14.44 14.70 22.43
N SER A 37 14.22 14.55 23.74
CA SER A 37 15.04 15.17 24.77
C SER A 37 16.47 14.61 24.82
N TYR A 38 16.67 13.37 24.37
CA TYR A 38 18.00 12.76 24.29
C TYR A 38 18.86 13.29 23.14
N PHE A 39 18.29 14.09 22.23
CA PHE A 39 18.99 14.58 21.03
C PHE A 39 19.04 16.10 20.96
N THR A 40 20.24 16.66 20.90
CA THR A 40 20.45 18.12 20.77
C THR A 40 20.01 18.65 19.40
N LYS A 41 20.15 17.83 18.34
CA LYS A 41 19.76 18.14 16.97
C LYS A 41 19.03 16.93 16.38
N LYS A 42 17.96 17.19 15.64
CA LYS A 42 17.09 16.19 15.04
C LYS A 42 17.02 16.45 13.54
N LEU A 43 17.28 15.41 12.74
CA LEU A 43 17.20 15.45 11.28
C LEU A 43 16.26 14.35 10.84
N PHE A 44 15.20 14.74 10.12
CA PHE A 44 14.27 13.82 9.48
C PHE A 44 14.47 13.93 7.97
N ILE A 45 14.64 12.79 7.30
CA ILE A 45 14.85 12.73 5.86
C ILE A 45 14.04 11.57 5.29
N SER A 46 13.18 11.87 4.31
CA SER A 46 12.45 10.88 3.53
C SER A 46 12.02 11.48 2.20
N ALA A 47 11.77 10.62 1.21
CA ALA A 47 11.31 11.01 -0.11
C ALA A 47 9.86 11.54 -0.12
N THR A 48 9.07 11.29 0.93
CA THR A 48 7.61 11.54 0.97
C THR A 48 7.15 12.44 2.11
N MET A 49 8.05 13.19 2.75
CA MET A 49 7.69 14.06 3.89
C MET A 49 6.81 15.26 3.55
N SER A 50 6.87 15.74 2.30
CA SER A 50 6.11 16.92 1.88
C SER A 50 4.88 16.54 1.08
N GLN A 51 3.78 17.24 1.33
CA GLN A 51 2.57 17.19 0.50
C GLN A 51 2.37 18.56 -0.13
N ASN A 52 2.28 18.64 -1.47
CA ASN A 52 2.12 19.92 -2.20
C ASN A 52 3.14 20.99 -1.78
N ASN A 53 4.41 20.60 -1.59
CA ASN A 53 5.50 21.43 -1.08
C ASN A 53 5.32 21.97 0.35
N ASN A 54 4.38 21.41 1.12
CA ASN A 54 4.12 21.75 2.51
C ASN A 54 4.54 20.60 3.46
N PHE A 55 5.12 20.94 4.61
CA PHE A 55 5.55 20.03 5.68
C PHE A 55 4.67 20.09 6.94
N ASP A 56 3.60 20.88 6.96
CA ASP A 56 2.75 21.09 8.14
C ASP A 56 2.17 19.77 8.66
N TYR A 57 1.72 18.90 7.74
CA TYR A 57 1.20 17.57 8.09
C TYR A 57 2.25 16.75 8.85
N ILE A 58 3.46 16.60 8.30
CA ILE A 58 4.50 15.79 8.93
C ILE A 58 5.05 16.44 10.20
N LYS A 59 5.06 17.79 10.29
CA LYS A 59 5.40 18.50 11.52
C LYS A 59 4.39 18.21 12.63
N GLN A 60 3.09 18.21 12.32
CA GLN A 60 2.05 17.86 13.29
C GLN A 60 2.13 16.39 13.71
N GLU A 61 2.31 15.48 12.74
CA GLU A 61 2.38 14.04 12.99
C GLU A 61 3.60 13.67 13.85
N LEU A 62 4.74 14.31 13.62
CA LEU A 62 5.97 14.13 14.40
C LEU A 62 6.06 15.05 15.64
N PHE A 63 5.00 15.79 15.98
CA PHE A 63 4.98 16.72 17.12
C PHE A 63 6.13 17.74 17.13
N LEU A 64 6.51 18.24 15.94
CA LEU A 64 7.56 19.22 15.75
C LEU A 64 7.00 20.64 15.88
N ALA A 65 7.85 21.57 16.32
CA ALA A 65 7.49 22.99 16.38
C ALA A 65 7.23 23.54 14.96
N ASN A 66 6.29 24.47 14.82
CA ASN A 66 5.90 25.03 13.52
C ASN A 66 7.07 25.70 12.78
N ASP A 67 7.98 26.32 13.53
CA ASP A 67 9.20 27.00 13.04
C ASP A 67 10.35 26.03 12.70
N THR A 68 10.11 24.71 12.77
CA THR A 68 11.10 23.70 12.33
C THR A 68 11.53 23.95 10.89
N ASN A 69 12.85 24.03 10.68
CA ASN A 69 13.44 24.19 9.35
C ASN A 69 13.04 23.03 8.43
N SER A 70 12.59 23.37 7.23
CA SER A 70 12.18 22.41 6.21
C SER A 70 12.90 22.69 4.91
N TYR A 71 13.31 21.63 4.22
CA TYR A 71 13.97 21.73 2.94
C TYR A 71 13.38 20.68 1.99
N LEU A 72 12.89 21.14 0.84
CA LEU A 72 12.45 20.26 -0.23
C LEU A 72 13.55 20.20 -1.29
N ALA A 73 14.18 19.03 -1.40
CA ALA A 73 15.13 18.78 -2.48
C ALA A 73 14.41 18.81 -3.84
N LYS A 74 15.05 19.40 -4.85
CA LYS A 74 14.50 19.40 -6.21
C LYS A 74 14.51 17.99 -6.76
N ASN A 75 13.39 17.58 -7.34
CA ASN A 75 13.32 16.32 -8.06
C ASN A 75 14.19 16.39 -9.33
N THR A 76 15.06 15.40 -9.52
CA THR A 76 15.92 15.26 -10.70
C THR A 76 15.31 14.38 -11.80
N PHE A 77 14.15 13.77 -11.54
CA PHE A 77 13.48 12.85 -12.47
C PHE A 77 12.36 13.55 -13.26
N ASP A 78 12.45 13.51 -14.59
CA ASP A 78 11.42 14.05 -15.49
C ASP A 78 10.27 13.06 -15.65
N PHE A 79 9.28 13.13 -14.75
CA PHE A 79 8.10 12.27 -14.79
C PHE A 79 7.28 12.45 -16.06
N SER A 80 7.19 13.67 -16.58
CA SER A 80 6.36 13.98 -17.75
C SER A 80 6.76 13.18 -19.01
N LYS A 81 8.04 12.82 -19.11
CA LYS A 81 8.57 12.03 -20.24
C LYS A 81 8.71 10.54 -19.94
N ARG A 82 8.56 10.12 -18.69
CA ARG A 82 8.94 8.76 -18.23
C ARG A 82 7.83 8.02 -17.49
N LEU A 83 6.72 8.68 -17.19
CA LEU A 83 5.57 8.09 -16.52
C LEU A 83 4.28 8.52 -17.22
N ASN A 84 3.47 7.55 -17.61
CA ASN A 84 2.10 7.77 -18.06
C ASN A 84 1.15 7.13 -17.04
N ILE A 85 0.15 7.89 -16.60
CA ILE A 85 -0.84 7.43 -15.63
C ILE A 85 -2.20 7.38 -16.34
N ILE A 86 -2.82 6.21 -16.32
CA ILE A 86 -4.15 5.98 -16.89
C ILE A 86 -5.07 5.55 -15.77
N GLY A 87 -6.09 6.35 -15.50
CA GLY A 87 -7.18 5.99 -14.59
C GLY A 87 -8.37 5.46 -15.38
N LEU A 88 -8.86 4.29 -15.02
CA LEU A 88 -10.16 3.80 -15.49
C LEU A 88 -11.26 4.48 -14.68
N LYS A 89 -12.37 4.82 -15.34
CA LYS A 89 -13.55 5.34 -14.64
C LYS A 89 -14.29 4.18 -13.98
N ASP A 90 -14.93 4.42 -12.83
CA ASP A 90 -15.73 3.40 -12.14
C ASP A 90 -16.79 2.77 -13.04
N SER A 91 -17.36 3.54 -13.98
CA SER A 91 -18.33 3.05 -14.96
C SER A 91 -17.77 2.03 -15.98
N GLN A 92 -16.45 1.88 -16.05
CA GLN A 92 -15.75 0.96 -16.96
C GLN A 92 -15.31 -0.32 -16.27
N VAL A 93 -15.56 -0.44 -14.96
CA VAL A 93 -15.12 -1.53 -14.10
C VAL A 93 -16.34 -2.13 -13.41
N ALA A 94 -16.24 -3.38 -12.94
CA ALA A 94 -17.32 -3.97 -12.14
C ALA A 94 -17.60 -3.13 -10.88
N SER A 95 -18.88 -2.94 -10.56
CA SER A 95 -19.33 -2.03 -9.50
C SER A 95 -18.90 -2.46 -8.09
N ASP A 96 -18.75 -3.76 -7.86
CA ASP A 96 -18.30 -4.32 -6.57
C ASP A 96 -16.87 -4.86 -6.71
N PRO A 97 -15.88 -4.25 -6.02
CA PRO A 97 -14.48 -4.68 -6.08
C PRO A 97 -14.20 -6.04 -5.42
N ASN A 98 -15.18 -6.64 -4.75
CA ASN A 98 -15.05 -7.99 -4.18
C ASN A 98 -15.81 -9.06 -5.00
N SER A 99 -16.38 -8.69 -6.14
CA SER A 99 -17.18 -9.61 -6.94
C SER A 99 -16.33 -10.45 -7.90
N ALA A 100 -16.86 -11.61 -8.30
CA ALA A 100 -16.21 -12.47 -9.28
C ALA A 100 -16.04 -11.77 -10.66
N GLU A 101 -16.97 -10.89 -11.01
CA GLU A 101 -16.90 -10.07 -12.23
C GLU A 101 -15.72 -9.08 -12.18
N PHE A 102 -15.38 -8.54 -11.01
CA PHE A 102 -14.20 -7.69 -10.84
C PHE A 102 -12.90 -8.48 -11.00
N THR A 103 -12.83 -9.67 -10.40
CA THR A 103 -11.69 -10.59 -10.58
C THR A 103 -11.51 -10.95 -12.07
N ASP A 104 -12.60 -11.34 -12.76
CA ASP A 104 -12.59 -11.66 -14.19
C ASP A 104 -12.18 -10.44 -15.05
N PHE A 105 -12.67 -9.25 -14.70
CA PHE A 105 -12.25 -8.01 -15.33
C PHE A 105 -10.74 -7.80 -15.22
N ILE A 106 -10.16 -7.95 -14.02
CA ILE A 106 -8.71 -7.79 -13.82
C ILE A 106 -7.94 -8.82 -14.64
N ALA A 107 -8.33 -10.09 -14.60
CA ALA A 107 -7.65 -11.15 -15.35
C ALA A 107 -7.64 -10.85 -16.86
N LYS A 108 -8.79 -10.47 -17.41
CA LYS A 108 -8.91 -10.02 -18.82
C LYS A 108 -8.06 -8.79 -19.08
N PHE A 109 -8.10 -7.79 -18.21
CA PHE A 109 -7.31 -6.58 -18.37
C PHE A 109 -5.81 -6.87 -18.44
N ILE A 110 -5.30 -7.76 -17.57
CA ILE A 110 -3.91 -8.22 -17.60
C ILE A 110 -3.61 -8.89 -18.95
N MET A 111 -4.40 -9.87 -19.38
CA MET A 111 -4.17 -10.60 -20.64
C MET A 111 -4.08 -9.68 -21.86
N HIS A 112 -4.85 -8.60 -21.91
CA HIS A 112 -4.83 -7.64 -23.01
C HIS A 112 -3.72 -6.59 -22.90
N SER A 113 -3.33 -6.19 -21.69
CA SER A 113 -2.43 -5.04 -21.48
C SER A 113 -0.95 -5.38 -21.57
N VAL A 114 -0.59 -6.66 -21.44
CA VAL A 114 0.82 -7.05 -21.26
C VAL A 114 1.56 -7.42 -22.55
N GLN A 115 0.89 -7.44 -23.71
CA GLN A 115 1.47 -7.97 -24.96
C GLN A 115 2.84 -7.37 -25.33
N ASN A 116 3.04 -6.07 -25.08
CA ASN A 116 4.28 -5.33 -25.36
C ASN A 116 5.10 -5.01 -24.10
N MET A 117 4.83 -5.70 -23.00
CA MET A 117 5.51 -5.49 -21.71
C MET A 117 6.39 -6.70 -21.39
N ASP A 118 7.50 -6.45 -20.69
CA ASP A 118 8.37 -7.53 -20.21
C ASP A 118 8.18 -7.76 -18.72
N HIS A 119 8.20 -6.69 -17.92
CA HIS A 119 8.04 -6.78 -16.46
C HIS A 119 6.79 -6.04 -16.01
N VAL A 120 5.82 -6.80 -15.51
CA VAL A 120 4.50 -6.30 -15.12
C VAL A 120 4.28 -6.57 -13.64
N LEU A 121 4.09 -5.52 -12.86
CA LEU A 121 3.74 -5.61 -11.45
C LEU A 121 2.25 -5.34 -11.30
N VAL A 122 1.51 -6.28 -10.70
CA VAL A 122 0.09 -6.12 -10.40
C VAL A 122 -0.09 -6.13 -8.88
N LEU A 123 -0.57 -5.01 -8.35
CA LEU A 123 -0.72 -4.76 -6.93
C LEU A 123 -2.19 -4.91 -6.52
N PHE A 124 -2.42 -5.83 -5.59
CA PHE A 124 -3.70 -6.15 -4.98
C PHE A 124 -3.74 -5.69 -3.52
N THR A 125 -4.93 -5.70 -2.92
CA THR A 125 -5.15 -5.40 -1.51
C THR A 125 -5.39 -6.65 -0.65
N ASN A 126 -5.59 -7.83 -1.26
CA ASN A 126 -5.78 -9.10 -0.56
C ASN A 126 -5.15 -10.27 -1.36
N LEU A 127 -4.91 -11.40 -0.68
CA LEU A 127 -4.31 -12.60 -1.28
C LEU A 127 -5.33 -13.50 -2.00
N ASP A 128 -6.61 -13.43 -1.63
CA ASP A 128 -7.65 -14.28 -2.21
C ASP A 128 -7.89 -13.94 -3.68
N THR A 129 -8.01 -12.64 -4.01
CA THR A 129 -8.12 -12.15 -5.38
C THR A 129 -6.86 -12.47 -6.20
N ILE A 130 -5.67 -12.45 -5.60
CA ILE A 130 -4.43 -12.90 -6.27
C ILE A 130 -4.57 -14.35 -6.72
N LYS A 131 -5.10 -15.22 -5.85
CA LYS A 131 -5.26 -16.64 -6.15
C LYS A 131 -6.27 -16.87 -7.27
N GLU A 132 -7.40 -16.19 -7.23
CA GLU A 132 -8.42 -16.29 -8.28
C GLU A 132 -7.88 -15.82 -9.63
N VAL A 133 -7.25 -14.64 -9.68
CA VAL A 133 -6.66 -14.10 -10.92
C VAL A 133 -5.55 -15.02 -11.42
N PHE A 134 -4.66 -15.49 -10.54
CA PHE A 134 -3.57 -16.41 -10.90
C PHE A 134 -4.10 -17.66 -11.61
N LEU A 135 -5.13 -18.29 -11.05
CA LEU A 135 -5.72 -19.50 -11.62
C LEU A 135 -6.32 -19.26 -13.02
N GLN A 136 -6.87 -18.08 -13.28
CA GLN A 136 -7.42 -17.71 -14.59
C GLN A 136 -6.31 -17.45 -15.62
N ILE A 137 -5.24 -16.75 -15.22
CA ILE A 137 -4.23 -16.28 -16.17
C ILE A 137 -3.11 -17.31 -16.42
N GLN A 138 -2.85 -18.25 -15.49
CA GLN A 138 -1.74 -19.21 -15.63
C GLN A 138 -1.87 -20.14 -16.85
N THR A 139 -3.10 -20.39 -17.32
CA THR A 139 -3.37 -21.25 -18.49
C THR A 139 -3.66 -20.43 -19.75
N ALA A 140 -3.58 -19.10 -19.69
CA ALA A 140 -3.87 -18.23 -20.83
C ALA A 140 -2.75 -18.32 -21.87
N ASN A 141 -3.12 -18.61 -23.13
CA ASN A 141 -2.16 -18.78 -24.21
C ASN A 141 -1.46 -17.47 -24.58
N GLU A 142 -2.12 -16.33 -24.33
CA GLU A 142 -1.60 -14.97 -24.46
C GLU A 142 -0.40 -14.72 -23.55
N LEU A 143 -0.28 -15.47 -22.45
CA LEU A 143 0.73 -15.27 -21.43
C LEU A 143 1.79 -16.38 -21.39
N LYS A 144 1.80 -17.28 -22.37
CA LYS A 144 2.71 -18.44 -22.42
C LYS A 144 4.20 -18.09 -22.34
N ASP A 145 4.56 -16.87 -22.77
CA ASP A 145 5.95 -16.37 -22.78
C ASP A 145 6.32 -15.64 -21.48
N PHE A 146 5.38 -15.53 -20.52
CA PHE A 146 5.59 -14.90 -19.22
C PHE A 146 5.75 -15.93 -18.12
N GLU A 147 6.70 -15.67 -17.22
CA GLU A 147 6.71 -16.31 -15.91
C GLU A 147 5.71 -15.61 -14.98
N ILE A 148 4.63 -16.31 -14.61
CA ILE A 148 3.60 -15.76 -13.73
C ILE A 148 3.94 -16.12 -12.28
N LEU A 149 4.14 -15.09 -11.47
CA LEU A 149 4.57 -15.14 -10.08
C LEU A 149 3.44 -14.59 -9.21
N ALA A 150 2.95 -15.38 -8.27
CA ALA A 150 1.90 -14.98 -7.34
C ALA A 150 2.33 -15.17 -5.88
N GLN A 151 2.16 -14.12 -5.09
CA GLN A 151 2.37 -14.12 -3.65
C GLN A 151 1.48 -15.17 -2.96
N GLY A 152 2.06 -15.92 -2.02
CA GLY A 152 1.35 -16.98 -1.28
C GLY A 152 1.14 -18.27 -2.07
N LEU A 153 1.49 -18.32 -3.36
CA LEU A 153 1.27 -19.49 -4.22
C LEU A 153 2.55 -20.04 -4.83
N THR A 154 3.41 -19.17 -5.35
CA THR A 154 4.55 -19.57 -6.20
C THR A 154 5.92 -19.38 -5.53
N GLY A 155 5.94 -19.02 -4.24
CA GLY A 155 7.17 -18.88 -3.45
C GLY A 155 7.06 -17.83 -2.34
N SER A 156 8.15 -17.69 -1.57
CA SER A 156 8.31 -16.60 -0.61
C SER A 156 8.54 -15.28 -1.32
N ASN A 157 8.26 -14.15 -0.67
CA ASN A 157 8.39 -12.83 -1.25
C ASN A 157 9.79 -12.57 -1.83
N GLU A 158 10.84 -13.00 -1.12
CA GLU A 158 12.23 -12.85 -1.56
C GLU A 158 12.51 -13.66 -2.83
N ARG A 159 11.96 -14.87 -2.92
CA ARG A 159 12.10 -15.73 -4.10
C ARG A 159 11.35 -15.14 -5.29
N LEU A 160 10.15 -14.60 -5.06
CA LEU A 160 9.36 -13.96 -6.10
C LEU A 160 10.06 -12.72 -6.65
N ALA A 161 10.54 -11.82 -5.78
CA ALA A 161 11.27 -10.63 -6.20
C ALA A 161 12.53 -10.99 -7.02
N LYS A 162 13.28 -12.02 -6.58
CA LYS A 162 14.44 -12.52 -7.33
C LYS A 162 14.05 -13.10 -8.68
N ARG A 163 13.04 -13.97 -8.74
CA ARG A 163 12.55 -14.59 -10.00
C ARG A 163 12.05 -13.53 -10.98
N PHE A 164 11.26 -12.58 -10.50
CA PHE A 164 10.78 -11.44 -11.27
C PHE A 164 11.93 -10.61 -11.86
N SER A 165 13.04 -10.48 -11.13
CA SER A 165 14.20 -9.72 -11.58
C SER A 165 15.06 -10.43 -12.64
N ILE A 166 15.10 -11.77 -12.62
CA ILE A 166 15.95 -12.57 -13.54
C ILE A 166 15.21 -13.08 -14.76
N ALA A 167 13.87 -13.13 -14.70
CA ALA A 167 13.04 -13.59 -15.80
C ALA A 167 13.18 -12.65 -17.01
N LYS A 168 13.05 -13.20 -18.22
CA LYS A 168 13.02 -12.37 -19.44
C LYS A 168 11.73 -11.56 -19.52
N ARG A 169 10.60 -12.23 -19.24
CA ARG A 169 9.27 -11.65 -19.15
C ARG A 169 8.56 -12.25 -17.95
N SER A 170 8.01 -11.42 -17.08
CA SER A 170 7.31 -11.89 -15.89
C SER A 170 6.19 -10.98 -15.46
N ILE A 171 5.15 -11.59 -14.90
CA ILE A 171 4.03 -10.92 -14.26
C ILE A 171 4.07 -11.29 -12.79
N LEU A 172 4.15 -10.30 -11.92
CA LEU A 172 4.14 -10.48 -10.47
C LEU A 172 2.85 -9.95 -9.89
N LEU A 173 2.05 -10.87 -9.33
CA LEU A 173 0.84 -10.58 -8.57
C LEU A 173 1.22 -10.49 -7.08
N GLY A 174 1.21 -9.28 -6.54
CA GLY A 174 1.62 -9.00 -5.15
C GLY A 174 0.57 -8.19 -4.38
N ALA A 175 0.54 -8.35 -3.06
CA ALA A 175 -0.24 -7.55 -2.13
C ALA A 175 0.68 -6.63 -1.31
N ASN A 176 0.26 -6.20 -0.11
CA ASN A 176 0.92 -5.20 0.75
C ASN A 176 2.45 -5.26 0.79
N SER A 177 3.06 -6.45 0.88
CA SER A 177 4.52 -6.57 0.94
C SER A 177 5.24 -6.14 -0.34
N PHE A 178 4.56 -6.05 -1.47
CA PHE A 178 5.09 -5.57 -2.75
C PHE A 178 4.77 -4.11 -3.05
N TRP A 179 4.02 -3.42 -2.17
CA TRP A 179 3.75 -1.99 -2.30
C TRP A 179 4.94 -1.13 -1.87
N GLU A 180 5.68 -1.58 -0.86
CA GLU A 180 6.78 -0.81 -0.27
C GLU A 180 7.97 -1.71 0.07
N GLY A 181 9.18 -1.17 -0.05
CA GLY A 181 10.40 -1.83 0.45
C GLY A 181 10.98 -2.94 -0.42
N ILE A 182 10.42 -3.22 -1.61
CA ILE A 182 11.01 -4.18 -2.56
C ILE A 182 11.85 -3.46 -3.61
N ASP A 183 13.11 -3.86 -3.69
CA ASP A 183 14.06 -3.41 -4.70
C ASP A 183 14.23 -4.48 -5.78
N PHE A 184 13.74 -4.17 -6.98
CA PHE A 184 13.88 -5.03 -8.15
C PHE A 184 15.16 -4.69 -8.90
N LYS A 185 16.21 -5.47 -8.65
CA LYS A 185 17.53 -5.25 -9.26
C LYS A 185 17.57 -5.77 -10.68
N ASN A 186 18.11 -4.98 -11.60
CA ASN A 186 18.37 -5.38 -12.99
C ASN A 186 17.13 -5.69 -13.85
N CYS A 187 15.93 -5.32 -13.41
CA CYS A 187 14.77 -5.29 -14.30
C CYS A 187 14.13 -3.90 -14.29
N ASN A 188 13.54 -3.54 -15.43
CA ASN A 188 12.82 -2.29 -15.57
C ASN A 188 11.33 -2.60 -15.65
N ILE A 189 10.57 -2.23 -14.63
CA ILE A 189 9.12 -2.43 -14.64
C ILE A 189 8.52 -1.49 -15.69
N ASN A 190 7.86 -2.08 -16.69
CA ASN A 190 7.28 -1.31 -17.80
C ASN A 190 5.78 -1.07 -17.63
N LEU A 191 5.13 -1.82 -16.74
CA LEU A 191 3.73 -1.66 -16.41
C LEU A 191 3.49 -1.97 -14.93
N VAL A 192 2.82 -1.05 -14.25
CA VAL A 192 2.27 -1.27 -12.90
C VAL A 192 0.75 -1.17 -12.99
N ILE A 193 0.05 -2.19 -12.53
CA ILE A 193 -1.41 -2.22 -12.42
C ILE A 193 -1.75 -2.19 -10.94
N VAL A 194 -2.39 -1.12 -10.50
CA VAL A 194 -2.98 -1.03 -9.16
C VAL A 194 -4.45 -1.38 -9.28
N THR A 195 -4.87 -2.52 -8.74
CA THR A 195 -6.25 -2.99 -8.90
C THR A 195 -7.24 -2.21 -8.04
N LYS A 196 -6.80 -1.80 -6.85
CA LYS A 196 -7.54 -0.97 -5.91
C LYS A 196 -6.57 -0.10 -5.12
N LEU A 197 -6.98 1.12 -4.79
CA LEU A 197 -6.21 1.97 -3.90
C LEU A 197 -6.13 1.33 -2.50
N PRO A 198 -4.94 1.32 -1.87
CA PRO A 198 -4.67 0.56 -0.66
C PRO A 198 -5.15 1.34 0.56
N PHE A 199 -6.46 1.56 0.67
CA PHE A 199 -7.04 2.18 1.85
C PHE A 199 -7.15 1.16 2.98
N GLU A 200 -6.82 1.61 4.20
CA GLU A 200 -7.03 0.84 5.42
C GLU A 200 -8.52 0.50 5.56
N SER A 201 -8.81 -0.68 6.10
CA SER A 201 -10.21 -1.07 6.27
C SER A 201 -10.83 -0.23 7.38
N PRO A 202 -11.96 0.46 7.13
CA PRO A 202 -12.63 1.26 8.16
C PRO A 202 -13.13 0.41 9.32
N ASP A 203 -13.16 -0.92 9.17
CA ASP A 203 -13.56 -1.83 10.25
C ASP A 203 -12.47 -2.14 11.27
N GLN A 204 -11.20 -1.81 10.97
CA GLN A 204 -10.11 -1.97 11.90
C GLN A 204 -10.28 -1.05 13.12
N ALA A 205 -10.07 -1.60 14.31
CA ALA A 205 -10.41 -0.94 15.57
C ALA A 205 -9.58 0.33 15.83
N ASP A 206 -8.31 0.30 15.48
CA ASP A 206 -7.38 1.43 15.52
C ASP A 206 -7.78 2.54 14.55
N ILE A 207 -8.24 2.19 13.34
CA ILE A 207 -8.77 3.15 12.35
C ILE A 207 -10.03 3.82 12.88
N LYS A 208 -11.00 3.06 13.40
CA LYS A 208 -12.21 3.62 14.03
C LYS A 208 -11.88 4.60 15.15
N LEU A 209 -10.90 4.25 15.99
CA LEU A 209 -10.47 5.09 17.09
C LEU A 209 -9.79 6.38 16.61
N ARG A 210 -8.94 6.29 15.59
CA ARG A 210 -8.29 7.44 14.95
C ARG A 210 -9.32 8.37 14.30
N GLU A 211 -10.28 7.83 13.57
CA GLU A 211 -11.38 8.60 12.98
C GLU A 211 -12.21 9.33 14.03
N GLN A 212 -12.53 8.68 15.15
CA GLN A 212 -13.25 9.31 16.26
C GLN A 212 -12.46 10.50 16.84
N LYS A 213 -11.14 10.35 17.04
CA LYS A 213 -10.29 11.46 17.51
C LYS A 213 -10.25 12.61 16.51
N LEU A 214 -10.07 12.32 15.22
CA LEU A 214 -10.04 13.35 14.17
C LEU A 214 -11.37 14.10 14.07
N ARG A 215 -12.51 13.40 14.15
CA ARG A 215 -13.84 14.03 14.21
C ARG A 215 -14.02 14.95 15.42
N ASN A 216 -13.47 14.58 16.58
CA ASN A 216 -13.58 15.40 17.78
C ASN A 216 -12.68 16.66 17.73
N ILE A 217 -11.58 16.62 16.97
CA ILE A 217 -10.72 17.77 16.71
C ILE A 217 -11.35 18.71 15.66
N MET A 218 -12.11 18.16 14.72
CA MET A 218 -12.86 18.89 13.68
C MET A 218 -14.31 19.16 14.11
N THR A 219 -14.56 20.19 14.94
CA THR A 219 -15.92 20.70 15.22
C THR A 219 -16.27 21.93 14.35
N PRO A 220 -17.57 22.24 14.15
CA PRO A 220 -18.17 22.57 12.86
C PRO A 220 -18.05 24.05 12.46
N SER A 221 -16.88 24.47 11.99
CA SER A 221 -16.71 25.78 11.36
C SER A 221 -15.94 25.73 10.04
N GLN A 222 -15.76 24.54 9.46
CA GLN A 222 -15.01 24.33 8.22
C GLN A 222 -15.70 23.37 7.23
N ILE A 223 -17.03 23.41 7.14
CA ILE A 223 -17.77 22.99 5.94
C ILE A 223 -18.49 24.22 5.40
#